data_AF-F0WTG4-F1
#
_entry.id   AF-F0WTG4-F1
#
_cell.length_a   1.000
_cell.length_b   1.000
_cell.length_c   1.000
_cell.angle_alpha   90.00
_cell.angle_beta   90.00
_cell.angle_gamma   90.00
#
_symmetry.space_group_name_H-M   'P 1'
#
loop_
_entity.id
_entity.type
_entity.pdbx_description
1 polymer ?
#
loop_
_entity_poly.entity_id
_entity_poly.type
_entity_poly.pdbx_seq_one_letter_code
_entity_poly.pdbx_strand_id
1 'polypeptide(L)'
;MKINGHRPLVYIGACGAHFEKLSQLGTRKSSMANLISAILAVALSKYGTSTTTGSYPGRCSTFSDCKAAYGNGYDCVAVETKTPGLEQLTMCISTGAICSGRLAGTCPTFSSWPSAYRVVQPVCAFTPVQNCTSFQNVSASSTTSGNNSSTSSNTTVQTDVDCYSRTFSSNETNVTVNGIYKCMDATNYVSSNGGHIANMTSTQIANCGGALNDPKPILCNAHGTCAPTKDFSQEYSCRCNAGYNSSNYCATIVSNDCDNLGQCGAKGKCIITNGQSNGTCSCSPGAKGDQCSKCDPSSSAACNGQGACGSDGSCTCTNGYSGPHCDVSPTTDSGTKKTTEKSDSTSIRASYAGGIVIAVFALIVV
;
A
#
# COMPACT_ATOMS: atom_id res chain seq x y z
N MET A 1 31.88 -24.13 23.42
CA MET A 1 31.05 -22.90 23.49
C MET A 1 31.84 -21.72 22.93
N LYS A 2 31.58 -21.37 21.67
CA LYS A 2 31.81 -20.07 21.01
C LYS A 2 31.33 -20.27 19.56
N ILE A 3 30.15 -19.77 19.23
CA ILE A 3 29.57 -19.84 17.88
C ILE A 3 29.79 -18.46 17.26
N ASN A 4 30.71 -18.39 16.30
CA ASN A 4 30.95 -17.19 15.49
C ASN A 4 29.88 -17.14 14.40
N GLY A 5 28.96 -16.17 14.50
CA GLY A 5 27.94 -15.89 13.50
C GLY A 5 28.44 -14.85 12.49
N HIS A 6 28.79 -15.31 11.30
CA HIS A 6 28.86 -14.48 10.09
C HIS A 6 27.89 -15.08 9.07
N ARG A 7 26.91 -14.29 8.62
CA ARG A 7 26.01 -14.61 7.50
C ARG A 7 26.16 -13.54 6.42
N PRO A 8 26.02 -13.87 5.13
CA PRO A 8 26.39 -13.00 4.03
C PRO A 8 25.33 -11.92 3.77
N LEU A 9 25.83 -10.76 3.33
CA LEU A 9 25.08 -9.62 2.83
C LEU A 9 24.37 -9.99 1.52
N VAL A 10 23.05 -9.80 1.46
CA VAL A 10 22.27 -9.83 0.22
C VAL A 10 22.12 -8.39 -0.26
N TYR A 11 22.70 -8.08 -1.41
CA TYR A 11 22.68 -6.76 -2.03
C TYR A 11 21.45 -6.68 -2.95
N ILE A 12 20.37 -6.03 -2.51
CA ILE A 12 19.29 -5.64 -3.42
C ILE A 12 19.62 -4.25 -3.91
N GLY A 13 19.97 -4.15 -5.20
CA GLY A 13 20.29 -2.92 -5.87
C GLY A 13 19.18 -1.88 -5.70
N ALA A 14 19.56 -0.73 -5.15
CA ALA A 14 18.76 0.47 -5.21
C ALA A 14 18.38 0.76 -6.67
N CYS A 15 17.09 0.89 -6.95
CA CYS A 15 16.64 1.66 -8.11
C CYS A 15 16.97 3.13 -7.87
N GLY A 16 18.25 3.49 -8.05
CA GLY A 16 18.70 4.86 -8.16
C GLY A 16 18.41 5.35 -9.57
N ALA A 17 17.38 6.18 -9.71
CA ALA A 17 17.14 6.92 -10.94
C ALA A 17 18.31 7.91 -11.18
N HIS A 18 18.80 7.88 -12.41
CA HIS A 18 19.78 8.79 -13.01
C HIS A 18 19.39 10.26 -12.79
N PHE A 19 20.28 11.07 -12.20
CA PHE A 19 20.28 12.53 -12.36
C PHE A 19 21.70 12.98 -12.71
N GLU A 20 21.94 13.20 -14.00
CA GLU A 20 23.21 13.68 -14.53
C GLU A 20 23.19 15.21 -14.65
N LYS A 21 23.86 15.84 -13.67
CA LYS A 21 24.87 16.91 -13.84
C LYS A 21 24.65 17.97 -14.93
N LEU A 22 24.18 19.16 -14.51
CA LEU A 22 24.53 20.43 -15.14
C LEU A 22 24.77 21.50 -14.06
N SER A 23 26.04 21.83 -13.80
CA SER A 23 26.50 23.21 -13.59
C SER A 23 28.01 23.22 -13.27
N GLN A 24 28.85 23.41 -14.29
CA GLN A 24 30.17 24.03 -14.13
C GLN A 24 30.10 25.43 -14.74
N LEU A 25 30.35 26.46 -13.93
CA LEU A 25 30.71 27.85 -14.24
C LEU A 25 30.74 28.52 -12.86
N GLY A 26 31.76 29.21 -12.36
CA GLY A 26 33.03 29.65 -12.89
C GLY A 26 33.75 30.33 -11.72
N THR A 27 35.05 30.16 -11.63
CA THR A 27 35.92 30.75 -10.62
C THR A 27 36.15 32.23 -10.89
N ARG A 28 35.90 33.11 -9.91
CA ARG A 28 36.61 34.40 -9.79
C ARG A 28 36.89 34.73 -8.32
N LYS A 29 38.19 34.86 -8.02
CA LYS A 29 38.77 35.44 -6.80
C LYS A 29 38.48 36.94 -6.73
N SER A 30 38.20 37.47 -5.54
CA SER A 30 38.75 38.76 -5.11
C SER A 30 38.80 38.86 -3.59
N SER A 31 39.89 39.48 -3.13
CA SER A 31 40.36 39.66 -1.77
C SER A 31 39.65 40.83 -1.06
N MET A 32 39.47 40.75 0.27
CA MET A 32 39.91 41.75 1.26
C MET A 32 39.27 41.46 2.63
N ALA A 33 40.09 41.59 3.67
CA ALA A 33 39.84 41.25 5.06
C ALA A 33 38.83 42.17 5.77
N ASN A 34 38.14 41.64 6.78
CA ASN A 34 37.99 42.30 8.08
C ASN A 34 37.60 41.29 9.18
N LEU A 35 38.35 41.37 10.29
CA LEU A 35 38.16 40.65 11.55
C LEU A 35 36.89 41.10 12.26
N ILE A 36 36.01 40.17 12.66
CA ILE A 36 35.23 40.27 13.90
C ILE A 36 35.15 38.88 14.56
N SER A 37 35.32 38.93 15.88
CA SER A 37 35.47 37.89 16.89
C SER A 37 34.30 36.90 17.04
N ALA A 38 34.67 35.70 17.49
CA ALA A 38 33.96 34.76 18.37
C ALA A 38 32.48 34.43 18.09
N ILE A 39 32.21 33.15 17.79
CA ILE A 39 31.45 32.22 18.66
C ILE A 39 31.75 30.80 18.19
N LEU A 40 32.28 30.01 19.12
CA LEU A 40 32.42 28.56 19.00
C LEU A 40 31.05 27.94 19.29
N ALA A 41 30.34 27.50 18.25
CA ALA A 41 29.27 26.54 18.37
C ALA A 41 29.56 25.40 17.39
N VAL A 42 30.18 24.34 17.92
CA VAL A 42 30.33 23.07 17.21
C VAL A 42 28.93 22.53 16.97
N ALA A 43 28.43 22.71 15.75
CA ALA A 43 27.27 22.00 15.24
C ALA A 43 27.66 20.54 15.00
N LEU A 44 27.72 19.76 16.08
CA LEU A 44 27.51 18.32 15.99
C LEU A 44 26.01 18.09 15.93
N SER A 45 25.49 18.08 14.70
CA SER A 45 24.21 17.49 14.39
C SER A 45 24.25 16.01 14.79
N LYS A 46 23.82 15.71 16.02
CA LYS A 46 23.33 14.39 16.39
C LYS A 46 22.04 14.16 15.61
N TYR A 47 22.18 13.72 14.35
CA TYR A 47 21.13 12.99 13.66
C TYR A 47 21.04 11.61 14.31
N GLY A 48 20.35 11.60 15.44
CA GLY A 48 19.99 10.44 16.23
C GLY A 48 18.62 10.69 16.84
N THR A 49 17.67 11.10 16.01
CA THR A 49 16.25 11.11 16.34
C THR A 49 15.54 10.38 15.21
N SER A 50 14.97 9.24 15.58
CA SER A 50 14.08 8.43 14.76
C SER A 50 13.11 9.32 13.99
N THR A 51 13.15 9.27 12.66
CA THR A 51 12.18 9.91 11.76
C THR A 51 10.81 9.23 11.87
N THR A 52 10.22 9.27 13.06
CA THR A 52 8.79 9.06 13.28
C THR A 52 8.07 10.37 12.99
N THR A 53 7.99 10.73 11.71
CA THR A 53 7.04 11.78 11.32
C THR A 53 5.63 11.26 11.63
N GLY A 54 4.92 11.93 12.54
CA GLY A 54 3.68 11.43 13.16
C GLY A 54 2.55 11.05 12.19
N SER A 55 2.69 11.37 10.90
CA SER A 55 1.72 11.08 9.84
C SER A 55 2.05 9.83 9.01
N TYR A 56 3.28 9.31 9.04
CA TYR A 56 3.71 8.21 8.16
C TYR A 56 4.51 7.14 8.94
N PRO A 57 3.86 6.38 9.82
CA PRO A 57 4.52 5.33 10.59
C PRO A 57 5.32 4.37 9.71
N GLY A 58 6.57 4.12 10.09
CA GLY A 58 7.44 3.14 9.42
C GLY A 58 8.00 3.55 8.07
N ARG A 59 7.75 4.76 7.57
CA ARG A 59 8.32 5.20 6.29
C ARG A 59 9.83 5.08 6.28
N CYS A 60 10.38 4.57 5.18
CA CYS A 60 11.81 4.37 4.98
C CYS A 60 12.21 4.77 3.56
N SER A 61 13.47 5.16 3.37
CA SER A 61 14.08 5.40 2.06
C SER A 61 15.12 4.33 1.73
N THR A 62 15.70 3.72 2.76
CA THR A 62 16.76 2.72 2.65
C THR A 62 16.56 1.58 3.63
N PHE A 63 17.18 0.43 3.38
CA PHE A 63 17.22 -0.70 4.34
C PHE A 63 17.83 -0.30 5.70
N SER A 64 18.81 0.61 5.69
CA SER A 64 19.43 1.09 6.93
C SER A 64 18.47 1.84 7.84
N ASP A 65 17.45 2.50 7.29
CA ASP A 65 16.46 3.24 8.08
C ASP A 65 15.68 2.29 8.99
N CYS A 66 15.24 1.16 8.44
CA CYS A 66 14.49 0.15 9.17
C CYS A 66 15.34 -0.54 10.22
N LYS A 67 16.58 -0.88 9.88
CA LYS A 67 17.53 -1.45 10.83
C LYS A 67 17.81 -0.51 12.01
N ALA A 68 17.99 0.78 11.73
CA ALA A 68 18.24 1.77 12.77
C ALA A 68 17.02 1.98 13.68
N ALA A 69 15.81 1.96 13.13
CA ALA A 69 14.58 2.21 13.88
C ALA A 69 14.06 0.97 14.64
N TYR A 70 14.14 -0.22 14.04
CA TYR A 70 13.43 -1.42 14.51
C TYR A 70 14.33 -2.66 14.69
N GLY A 71 15.61 -2.58 14.30
CA GLY A 71 16.58 -3.67 14.41
C GLY A 71 16.71 -4.51 13.13
N ASN A 72 17.56 -5.53 13.16
CA ASN A 72 17.90 -6.37 11.99
C ASN A 72 16.73 -7.21 11.45
N GLY A 73 15.57 -7.20 12.11
CA GLY A 73 14.39 -7.96 11.72
C GLY A 73 13.43 -7.18 10.81
N TYR A 74 13.87 -6.07 10.19
CA TYR A 74 13.04 -5.22 9.34
C TYR A 74 13.75 -4.84 8.04
N ASP A 75 12.98 -4.89 6.95
CA ASP A 75 13.39 -4.43 5.63
C ASP A 75 12.50 -3.30 5.14
N CYS A 76 13.07 -2.42 4.31
CA CYS A 76 12.33 -1.37 3.65
C CYS A 76 11.65 -1.95 2.40
N VAL A 77 10.33 -2.14 2.46
CA VAL A 77 9.55 -2.75 1.39
C VAL A 77 8.80 -1.67 0.62
N ALA A 78 8.91 -1.70 -0.71
CA ALA A 78 8.22 -0.79 -1.61
C ALA A 78 6.92 -1.42 -2.14
N VAL A 79 5.85 -0.64 -2.24
CA VAL A 79 4.63 -0.96 -2.99
C VAL A 79 4.63 -0.16 -4.28
N GLU A 80 4.66 -0.85 -5.42
CA GLU A 80 4.54 -0.21 -6.72
C GLU A 80 3.08 0.15 -7.02
N THR A 81 2.81 1.43 -7.27
CA THR A 81 1.48 1.90 -7.69
C THR A 81 1.60 2.82 -8.91
N LYS A 82 0.51 2.90 -9.67
CA LYS A 82 0.33 3.88 -10.76
C LYS A 82 -0.56 5.05 -10.33
N THR A 83 -0.95 5.10 -9.05
CA THR A 83 -1.74 6.20 -8.52
C THR A 83 -0.89 7.47 -8.54
N PRO A 84 -1.33 8.55 -9.24
CA PRO A 84 -0.55 9.78 -9.35
C PRO A 84 -0.17 10.34 -7.98
N GLY A 85 1.13 10.62 -7.81
CA GLY A 85 1.70 11.16 -6.57
C GLY A 85 1.99 10.13 -5.48
N LEU A 86 1.70 8.85 -5.71
CA LEU A 86 1.96 7.75 -4.78
C LEU A 86 2.91 6.69 -5.33
N GLU A 87 3.55 6.93 -6.47
CA GLU A 87 4.23 5.91 -7.29
C GLU A 87 5.26 5.06 -6.53
N GLN A 88 5.84 5.61 -5.46
CA GLN A 88 6.76 4.91 -4.57
C GLN A 88 6.33 5.08 -3.11
N LEU A 89 5.65 4.06 -2.58
CA LEU A 89 5.36 3.96 -1.16
C LEU A 89 6.27 2.93 -0.53
N THR A 90 6.92 3.31 0.56
CA THR A 90 7.90 2.48 1.25
C THR A 90 7.62 2.47 2.74
N MET A 91 7.74 1.29 3.33
CA MET A 91 7.59 1.12 4.77
C MET A 91 8.45 -0.03 5.29
N CYS A 92 8.91 0.10 6.53
CA CYS A 92 9.58 -0.97 7.24
C CYS A 92 8.59 -2.10 7.56
N ILE A 93 8.93 -3.32 7.14
CA ILE A 93 8.14 -4.53 7.40
C ILE A 93 9.05 -5.57 8.05
N SER A 94 8.51 -6.32 9.02
CA SER A 94 9.28 -7.37 9.67
C SER A 94 9.61 -8.52 8.71
N THR A 95 10.88 -8.96 8.70
CA THR A 95 11.45 -9.88 7.71
C THR A 95 10.93 -11.33 7.76
N GLY A 96 10.08 -11.67 8.74
CA GLY A 96 9.58 -13.02 8.94
C GLY A 96 8.68 -13.57 7.82
N ALA A 97 8.10 -12.70 6.99
CA ALA A 97 7.27 -13.10 5.85
C ALA A 97 7.06 -11.95 4.85
N ILE A 98 8.08 -11.18 4.47
CA ILE A 98 7.92 -10.09 3.49
C ILE A 98 7.70 -10.59 2.07
N CYS A 99 6.92 -9.87 1.27
CA CYS A 99 6.81 -10.12 -0.16
C CYS A 99 8.04 -9.59 -0.90
N SER A 100 9.03 -10.46 -1.13
CA SER A 100 10.28 -10.09 -1.80
C SER A 100 11.02 -11.32 -2.31
N GLY A 101 11.64 -11.21 -3.49
CA GLY A 101 12.49 -12.27 -4.04
C GLY A 101 11.70 -13.54 -4.30
N ARG A 102 11.94 -14.58 -3.48
CA ARG A 102 11.20 -15.85 -3.54
C ARG A 102 9.99 -15.94 -2.62
N LEU A 103 9.87 -15.03 -1.66
CA LEU A 103 8.91 -15.13 -0.58
C LEU A 103 7.60 -14.48 -0.98
N ALA A 104 6.53 -15.28 -1.00
CA ALA A 104 5.18 -14.78 -1.07
C ALA A 104 4.75 -14.36 0.33
N GLY A 105 4.67 -13.05 0.56
CA GLY A 105 4.59 -12.49 1.91
C GLY A 105 3.64 -11.32 2.07
N THR A 106 3.80 -10.61 3.19
CA THR A 106 3.10 -9.40 3.54
C THR A 106 3.76 -8.18 2.89
N CYS A 107 2.92 -7.17 2.69
CA CYS A 107 3.27 -5.89 2.12
C CYS A 107 2.88 -4.76 3.07
N PRO A 108 3.43 -3.56 2.87
CA PRO A 108 2.98 -2.36 3.57
C PRO A 108 1.46 -2.16 3.54
N THR A 109 0.89 -1.79 4.68
CA THR A 109 -0.50 -1.30 4.78
C THR A 109 -0.50 0.15 5.25
N PHE A 110 -1.50 0.94 4.84
CA PHE A 110 -1.46 2.40 4.96
C PHE A 110 -2.62 2.99 5.78
N SER A 111 -3.35 2.17 6.53
CA SER A 111 -4.54 2.58 7.30
C SER A 111 -4.28 3.69 8.32
N SER A 112 -3.04 3.81 8.82
CA SER A 112 -2.61 4.89 9.71
C SER A 112 -1.98 6.10 9.01
N TRP A 113 -1.83 6.04 7.69
CA TRP A 113 -1.37 7.16 6.88
C TRP A 113 -2.56 8.07 6.54
N PRO A 114 -2.35 9.29 6.01
CA PRO A 114 -3.44 10.15 5.54
C PRO A 114 -4.31 9.43 4.50
N SER A 115 -5.57 9.83 4.41
CA SER A 115 -6.59 9.17 3.57
C SER A 115 -6.19 9.01 2.10
N ALA A 116 -5.42 9.95 1.55
CA ALA A 116 -4.89 9.87 0.19
C ALA A 116 -4.08 8.59 -0.08
N TYR A 117 -3.44 7.99 0.93
CA TYR A 117 -2.61 6.79 0.81
C TYR A 117 -3.39 5.49 1.02
N ARG A 118 -4.56 5.56 1.68
CA ARG A 118 -5.38 4.38 2.04
C ARG A 118 -6.07 3.72 0.86
N VAL A 119 -6.03 4.39 -0.29
CA VAL A 119 -6.54 3.85 -1.57
C VAL A 119 -5.64 2.73 -2.12
N VAL A 120 -4.39 2.63 -1.68
CA VAL A 120 -3.46 1.60 -2.13
C VAL A 120 -3.79 0.27 -1.45
N GLN A 121 -4.07 -0.75 -2.26
CA GLN A 121 -4.47 -2.08 -1.79
C GLN A 121 -3.38 -3.09 -2.16
N PRO A 122 -2.57 -3.55 -1.20
CA PRO A 122 -1.35 -4.29 -1.51
C PRO A 122 -1.62 -5.74 -1.95
N VAL A 123 -0.99 -6.11 -3.06
CA VAL A 123 -0.89 -7.46 -3.62
C VAL A 123 0.57 -7.90 -3.65
N CYS A 124 0.87 -9.08 -3.12
CA CYS A 124 2.16 -9.71 -3.31
C CYS A 124 2.19 -10.45 -4.65
N ALA A 125 2.87 -9.87 -5.64
CA ALA A 125 2.81 -10.33 -7.02
C ALA A 125 4.16 -10.90 -7.46
N PHE A 126 4.15 -12.01 -8.19
CA PHE A 126 5.33 -12.51 -8.89
C PHE A 126 5.45 -11.81 -10.23
N THR A 127 6.53 -11.06 -10.44
CA THR A 127 6.61 -10.10 -11.54
C THR A 127 7.86 -10.26 -12.37
N PRO A 128 7.80 -9.98 -13.67
CA PRO A 128 8.96 -10.10 -14.54
C PRO A 128 10.04 -9.11 -14.14
N VAL A 129 11.29 -9.57 -14.16
CA VAL A 129 12.49 -8.75 -13.94
C VAL A 129 13.47 -8.94 -15.10
N GLN A 130 14.04 -7.83 -15.58
CA GLN A 130 14.86 -7.80 -16.79
C GLN A 130 16.36 -7.98 -16.51
N ASN A 131 16.82 -7.68 -15.30
CA ASN A 131 18.26 -7.62 -14.97
C ASN A 131 18.80 -8.90 -14.32
N CYS A 132 18.20 -10.04 -14.63
CA CYS A 132 18.60 -11.32 -14.06
C CYS A 132 19.56 -12.04 -14.99
N THR A 133 20.71 -12.42 -14.48
CA THR A 133 21.75 -13.16 -15.20
C THR A 133 21.52 -14.67 -15.19
N SER A 134 20.73 -15.19 -14.24
CA SER A 134 20.35 -16.60 -14.16
C SER A 134 18.95 -16.77 -13.55
N PHE A 135 18.30 -17.90 -13.86
CA PHE A 135 16.96 -18.23 -13.38
C PHE A 135 16.89 -19.65 -12.83
N GLN A 136 16.31 -19.79 -11.64
CA GLN A 136 16.00 -21.10 -11.06
C GLN A 136 14.54 -21.48 -11.37
N ASN A 137 14.32 -22.65 -11.97
CA ASN A 137 12.96 -23.15 -12.22
C ASN A 137 12.28 -23.55 -10.91
N VAL A 138 11.09 -23.01 -10.66
CA VAL A 138 10.34 -23.23 -9.41
C VAL A 138 8.88 -23.61 -9.67
N SER A 139 8.29 -24.28 -8.68
CA SER A 139 6.90 -24.73 -8.68
C SER A 139 6.25 -24.45 -7.32
N ALA A 140 4.92 -24.53 -7.23
CA ALA A 140 4.19 -24.38 -5.96
C ALA A 140 4.55 -25.45 -4.91
N SER A 141 5.17 -26.56 -5.33
CA SER A 141 5.67 -27.63 -4.47
C SER A 141 7.15 -27.49 -4.10
N SER A 142 7.82 -26.43 -4.57
CA SER A 142 9.23 -26.18 -4.28
C SER A 142 9.39 -25.79 -2.80
N THR A 143 9.43 -26.81 -1.93
CA THR A 143 9.89 -26.67 -0.54
C THR A 143 11.39 -26.47 -0.56
N THR A 144 11.91 -25.46 0.14
CA THR A 144 13.36 -25.26 0.25
C THR A 144 13.78 -25.32 1.70
N SER A 145 14.14 -26.54 2.13
CA SER A 145 15.41 -26.74 2.83
C SER A 145 16.52 -26.46 1.82
N GLY A 146 16.89 -25.21 1.68
CA GLY A 146 18.02 -24.78 0.86
C GLY A 146 18.75 -23.71 1.62
N ASN A 147 19.78 -24.11 2.37
CA ASN A 147 20.83 -23.17 2.73
C ASN A 147 21.29 -22.50 1.45
N ASN A 148 21.47 -21.18 1.51
CA ASN A 148 22.23 -20.43 0.54
C ASN A 148 23.58 -21.13 0.34
N SER A 149 23.67 -21.96 -0.69
CA SER A 149 24.84 -22.77 -1.01
C SER A 149 24.99 -22.81 -2.51
N SER A 150 25.12 -21.63 -3.10
CA SER A 150 26.02 -21.49 -4.23
C SER A 150 27.44 -21.68 -3.69
N THR A 151 27.90 -22.93 -3.72
CA THR A 151 29.34 -23.22 -3.65
C THR A 151 29.95 -22.75 -4.96
N SER A 152 30.19 -21.45 -5.08
CA SER A 152 31.07 -20.92 -6.11
C SER A 152 32.23 -20.22 -5.41
N SER A 153 33.29 -21.00 -5.25
CA SER A 153 34.61 -20.53 -4.88
C SER A 153 35.12 -19.60 -5.98
N ASN A 154 34.81 -18.31 -5.92
CA ASN A 154 35.77 -17.27 -6.26
C ASN A 154 35.28 -15.87 -5.90
N THR A 155 36.20 -15.16 -5.27
CA THR A 155 36.23 -13.75 -4.92
C THR A 155 35.81 -12.85 -6.10
N THR A 156 34.52 -12.54 -6.22
CA THR A 156 34.03 -11.38 -6.98
C THR A 156 32.67 -11.01 -6.42
N VAL A 157 32.40 -9.71 -6.26
CA VAL A 157 31.15 -9.15 -5.75
C VAL A 157 29.98 -9.72 -6.56
N GLN A 158 29.20 -10.64 -5.99
CA GLN A 158 28.03 -11.20 -6.65
C GLN A 158 26.94 -10.11 -6.65
N THR A 159 26.77 -9.50 -7.82
CA THR A 159 25.73 -8.50 -8.13
C THR A 159 24.47 -9.15 -8.73
N ASP A 160 24.42 -10.48 -8.75
CA ASP A 160 23.35 -11.24 -9.36
C ASP A 160 22.11 -11.28 -8.45
N VAL A 161 21.01 -10.73 -8.93
CA VAL A 161 19.69 -10.90 -8.33
C VAL A 161 19.27 -12.36 -8.54
N ASP A 162 18.98 -13.08 -7.45
CA ASP A 162 18.39 -14.42 -7.55
C ASP A 162 16.98 -14.31 -8.14
N CYS A 163 16.82 -14.78 -9.37
CA CYS A 163 15.55 -14.75 -10.08
C CYS A 163 15.02 -16.16 -10.32
N TYR A 164 13.70 -16.25 -10.46
CA TYR A 164 13.00 -17.52 -10.55
C TYR A 164 12.21 -17.61 -11.84
N SER A 165 12.09 -18.80 -12.41
CA SER A 165 11.22 -19.06 -13.56
C SER A 165 10.01 -19.85 -13.09
N ARG A 166 8.82 -19.30 -13.33
CA ARG A 166 7.55 -19.88 -12.90
C ARG A 166 6.55 -19.94 -14.06
N THR A 167 6.01 -21.13 -14.31
CA THR A 167 4.93 -21.33 -15.30
C THR A 167 3.55 -21.19 -14.66
N PHE A 168 2.80 -20.18 -15.07
CA PHE A 168 1.40 -19.99 -14.74
C PHE A 168 0.55 -20.77 -15.72
N SER A 169 -0.45 -21.49 -15.22
CA SER A 169 -1.26 -22.43 -15.96
C SER A 169 -2.72 -22.26 -15.57
N SER A 170 -3.56 -22.01 -16.57
CA SER A 170 -5.00 -22.03 -16.41
C SER A 170 -5.65 -22.53 -17.70
N ASN A 171 -6.50 -23.54 -17.59
CA ASN A 171 -7.04 -24.28 -18.73
C ASN A 171 -5.89 -24.78 -19.63
N GLU A 172 -5.90 -24.43 -20.92
CA GLU A 172 -4.89 -24.79 -21.92
C GLU A 172 -3.81 -23.71 -22.12
N THR A 173 -3.88 -22.62 -21.35
CA THR A 173 -2.90 -21.52 -21.45
C THR A 173 -1.80 -21.69 -20.43
N ASN A 174 -0.55 -21.64 -20.89
CA ASN A 174 0.65 -21.68 -20.07
C ASN A 174 1.52 -20.46 -20.35
N VAL A 175 1.87 -19.70 -19.32
CA VAL A 175 2.73 -18.52 -19.42
C VAL A 175 3.90 -18.69 -18.45
N THR A 176 5.12 -18.78 -18.98
CA THR A 176 6.34 -18.81 -18.16
C THR A 176 6.86 -17.40 -17.92
N VAL A 177 7.07 -17.07 -16.66
CA VAL A 177 7.54 -15.76 -16.22
C VAL A 177 8.84 -15.91 -15.46
N ASN A 178 9.80 -15.09 -15.84
CA ASN A 178 11.10 -14.97 -15.20
C ASN A 178 11.06 -13.76 -14.27
N GLY A 179 10.99 -14.00 -12.97
CA GLY A 179 10.50 -13.01 -12.03
C GLY A 179 10.97 -13.15 -10.58
N ILE A 180 10.49 -12.20 -9.77
CA ILE A 180 10.56 -12.21 -8.31
C ILE A 180 9.24 -11.67 -7.71
N TYR A 181 8.99 -11.99 -6.45
CA TYR A 181 7.94 -11.37 -5.67
C TYR A 181 8.25 -9.91 -5.34
N LYS A 182 7.24 -9.06 -5.47
CA LYS A 182 7.24 -7.67 -5.01
C LYS A 182 5.83 -7.22 -4.66
N CYS A 183 5.73 -6.20 -3.81
CA CYS A 183 4.45 -5.59 -3.51
C CYS A 183 4.02 -4.64 -4.61
N MET A 184 2.75 -4.71 -4.98
CA MET A 184 2.13 -3.75 -5.88
C MET A 184 0.70 -3.44 -5.46
N ASP A 185 0.19 -2.32 -5.93
CA ASP A 185 -1.20 -1.93 -5.75
C ASP A 185 -2.13 -2.80 -6.61
N ALA A 186 -3.31 -3.15 -6.10
CA ALA A 186 -4.31 -3.97 -6.76
C ALA A 186 -4.73 -3.40 -8.13
N THR A 187 -4.86 -2.08 -8.24
CA THR A 187 -5.16 -1.40 -9.51
C THR A 187 -4.05 -1.67 -10.55
N ASN A 188 -2.79 -1.64 -10.11
CA ASN A 188 -1.66 -1.96 -10.98
C ASN A 188 -1.65 -3.45 -11.35
N TYR A 189 -1.90 -4.33 -10.37
CA TYR A 189 -1.99 -5.77 -10.58
C TYR A 189 -3.04 -6.13 -11.64
N VAL A 190 -4.25 -5.58 -11.54
CA VAL A 190 -5.33 -5.82 -12.51
C VAL A 190 -4.96 -5.25 -13.88
N SER A 191 -4.55 -3.98 -13.95
CA SER A 191 -4.26 -3.30 -15.22
C SER A 191 -3.08 -3.90 -15.99
N SER A 192 -2.16 -4.58 -15.31
CA SER A 192 -0.99 -5.22 -15.91
C SER A 192 -1.16 -6.73 -16.12
N ASN A 193 -2.34 -7.28 -15.84
CA ASN A 193 -2.57 -8.73 -15.84
C ASN A 193 -1.54 -9.47 -14.96
N GLY A 194 -1.41 -9.06 -13.69
CA GLY A 194 -0.37 -9.54 -12.76
C GLY A 194 -0.44 -11.03 -12.40
N GLY A 195 -1.56 -11.70 -12.70
CA GLY A 195 -1.70 -13.15 -12.67
C GLY A 195 -1.19 -13.86 -13.93
N HIS A 196 -0.70 -13.10 -14.91
CA HIS A 196 -0.14 -13.50 -16.21
C HIS A 196 -1.12 -14.16 -17.18
N ILE A 197 -2.24 -14.66 -16.68
CA ILE A 197 -3.39 -15.11 -17.46
C ILE A 197 -4.62 -14.35 -16.99
N ALA A 198 -5.39 -13.78 -17.91
CA ALA A 198 -6.48 -12.84 -17.57
C ALA A 198 -7.49 -13.42 -16.57
N ASN A 199 -7.90 -14.68 -16.77
CA ASN A 199 -8.83 -15.36 -15.86
C ASN A 199 -8.23 -15.66 -14.48
N MET A 200 -6.90 -15.78 -14.39
CA MET A 200 -6.20 -15.95 -13.13
C MET A 200 -6.13 -14.66 -12.33
N THR A 201 -5.74 -13.55 -12.99
CA THR A 201 -5.74 -12.23 -12.36
C THR A 201 -7.09 -11.95 -11.71
N SER A 202 -8.19 -12.27 -12.41
CA SER A 202 -9.53 -12.13 -11.85
C SER A 202 -9.81 -13.08 -10.69
N THR A 203 -9.44 -14.35 -10.81
CA THR A 203 -9.67 -15.33 -9.72
C THR A 203 -8.90 -14.92 -8.46
N GLN A 204 -7.68 -14.42 -8.61
CA GLN A 204 -6.80 -14.04 -7.50
C GLN A 204 -7.34 -12.83 -6.73
N ILE A 205 -7.83 -11.81 -7.43
CA ILE A 205 -8.46 -10.64 -6.81
C ILE A 205 -9.76 -11.02 -6.10
N ALA A 206 -10.59 -11.87 -6.72
CA ALA A 206 -11.83 -12.34 -6.11
C ALA A 206 -11.58 -13.15 -4.82
N ASN A 207 -10.53 -13.98 -4.79
CA ASN A 207 -10.15 -14.75 -3.60
C ASN A 207 -9.69 -13.88 -2.42
N CYS A 208 -9.44 -12.60 -2.65
CA CYS A 208 -9.09 -11.62 -1.62
C CYS A 208 -10.25 -10.65 -1.29
N GLY A 209 -11.46 -10.94 -1.75
CA GLY A 209 -12.66 -10.14 -1.50
C GLY A 209 -12.83 -8.95 -2.45
N GLY A 210 -11.98 -8.80 -3.47
CA GLY A 210 -12.07 -7.72 -4.44
C GLY A 210 -13.16 -7.98 -5.49
N ALA A 211 -13.93 -6.94 -5.82
CA ALA A 211 -14.85 -6.97 -6.95
C ALA A 211 -14.09 -6.62 -8.25
N LEU A 212 -14.21 -7.47 -9.27
CA LEU A 212 -13.42 -7.36 -10.51
C LEU A 212 -13.81 -6.18 -11.41
N ASN A 213 -15.03 -5.70 -11.26
CA ASN A 213 -15.53 -4.54 -12.00
C ASN A 213 -15.32 -3.23 -11.23
N ASP A 214 -14.72 -3.30 -10.04
CA ASP A 214 -14.35 -2.12 -9.28
C ASP A 214 -12.96 -1.65 -9.75
N PRO A 215 -12.83 -0.41 -10.27
CA PRO A 215 -11.52 0.15 -10.61
C PRO A 215 -10.61 0.33 -9.39
N LYS A 216 -11.13 0.20 -8.16
CA LYS A 216 -10.40 0.32 -6.88
C LYS A 216 -10.85 -0.80 -5.92
N PRO A 217 -10.57 -2.07 -6.24
CA PRO A 217 -11.06 -3.18 -5.44
C PRO A 217 -10.46 -3.12 -4.04
N ILE A 218 -11.31 -3.09 -3.01
CA ILE A 218 -10.86 -3.21 -1.62
C ILE A 218 -10.50 -4.67 -1.37
N LEU A 219 -9.22 -4.94 -1.13
CA LEU A 219 -8.74 -6.30 -0.88
C LEU A 219 -8.53 -6.48 0.62
N CYS A 220 -8.89 -7.65 1.13
CA CYS A 220 -8.62 -8.01 2.52
C CYS A 220 -9.13 -6.96 3.52
N ASN A 221 -10.27 -6.31 3.19
CA ASN A 221 -10.84 -5.18 3.93
C ASN A 221 -9.84 -4.07 4.29
N ALA A 222 -8.79 -3.88 3.49
CA ALA A 222 -7.66 -2.98 3.76
C ALA A 222 -6.86 -3.31 5.05
N HIS A 223 -6.98 -4.53 5.55
CA HIS A 223 -6.36 -5.02 6.79
C HIS A 223 -5.40 -6.19 6.55
N GLY A 224 -4.84 -6.28 5.35
CA GLY A 224 -3.88 -7.33 5.01
C GLY A 224 -3.31 -7.18 3.60
N THR A 225 -2.59 -8.21 3.18
CA THR A 225 -2.02 -8.33 1.84
C THR A 225 -2.71 -9.46 1.08
N CYS A 226 -3.12 -9.21 -0.16
CA CYS A 226 -3.53 -10.29 -1.06
C CYS A 226 -2.29 -11.00 -1.60
N ALA A 227 -2.08 -12.26 -1.24
CA ALA A 227 -0.83 -12.94 -1.56
C ALA A 227 -1.06 -14.42 -1.89
N PRO A 228 -0.11 -15.06 -2.59
CA PRO A 228 -0.11 -16.50 -2.73
C PRO A 228 -0.19 -17.22 -1.37
N THR A 229 -0.96 -18.30 -1.32
CA THR A 229 -1.11 -19.15 -0.13
C THR A 229 0.22 -19.77 0.31
N LYS A 230 1.14 -19.97 -0.63
CA LYS A 230 2.51 -20.46 -0.46
C LYS A 230 3.40 -19.85 -1.53
N ASP A 231 4.71 -19.87 -1.34
CA ASP A 231 5.68 -19.44 -2.35
C ASP A 231 5.39 -20.13 -3.69
N PHE A 232 5.36 -19.33 -4.76
CA PHE A 232 5.08 -19.75 -6.14
C PHE A 232 3.70 -20.37 -6.40
N SER A 233 2.78 -20.31 -5.42
CA SER A 233 1.38 -20.70 -5.60
C SER A 233 0.65 -19.73 -6.55
N GLN A 234 -0.32 -20.28 -7.29
CA GLN A 234 -1.27 -19.52 -8.10
C GLN A 234 -2.54 -19.17 -7.32
N GLU A 235 -2.77 -19.84 -6.20
CA GLU A 235 -3.88 -19.62 -5.29
C GLU A 235 -3.55 -18.46 -4.37
N TYR A 236 -4.41 -17.45 -4.35
CA TYR A 236 -4.26 -16.27 -3.51
C TYR A 236 -5.25 -16.30 -2.36
N SER A 237 -4.85 -15.69 -1.26
CA SER A 237 -5.70 -15.49 -0.08
C SER A 237 -5.22 -14.25 0.66
N CYS A 238 -6.05 -13.76 1.58
CA CYS A 238 -5.65 -12.67 2.45
C CYS A 238 -4.68 -13.13 3.53
N ARG A 239 -3.52 -12.48 3.57
CA ARG A 239 -2.60 -12.48 4.71
C ARG A 239 -2.96 -11.29 5.59
N CYS A 240 -3.86 -11.52 6.54
CA CYS A 240 -4.34 -10.50 7.45
C CYS A 240 -3.22 -10.04 8.37
N ASN A 241 -3.22 -8.73 8.66
CA ASN A 241 -2.38 -8.17 9.71
C ASN A 241 -2.81 -8.77 11.07
N ALA A 242 -1.88 -8.80 12.02
CA ALA A 242 -2.20 -9.18 13.40
C ALA A 242 -3.37 -8.37 13.96
N GLY A 243 -4.20 -8.99 14.80
CA GLY A 243 -5.42 -8.36 15.32
C GLY A 243 -6.64 -8.44 14.41
N TYR A 244 -6.53 -9.04 13.21
CA TYR A 244 -7.67 -9.34 12.34
C TYR A 244 -7.83 -10.85 12.12
N ASN A 245 -9.08 -11.31 11.97
CA ASN A 245 -9.36 -12.71 11.67
C ASN A 245 -8.97 -13.09 10.23
N SER A 246 -8.66 -14.37 10.00
CA SER A 246 -8.43 -14.89 8.64
C SER A 246 -9.73 -15.13 7.86
N SER A 247 -10.87 -15.22 8.54
CA SER A 247 -12.19 -15.37 7.92
C SER A 247 -12.69 -14.05 7.35
N ASN A 248 -13.58 -14.11 6.35
CA ASN A 248 -14.22 -12.93 5.77
C ASN A 248 -13.22 -11.84 5.32
N TYR A 249 -12.08 -12.26 4.78
CA TYR A 249 -11.07 -11.35 4.20
C TYR A 249 -10.56 -10.29 5.19
N CYS A 250 -10.23 -10.64 6.43
CA CYS A 250 -9.72 -9.70 7.44
C CYS A 250 -10.73 -8.63 7.90
N ALA A 251 -12.03 -8.87 7.76
CA ALA A 251 -13.06 -7.89 8.11
C ALA A 251 -13.19 -7.65 9.63
N THR A 252 -12.86 -8.64 10.46
CA THR A 252 -13.18 -8.58 11.89
C THR A 252 -11.94 -8.36 12.73
N ILE A 253 -11.97 -7.31 13.55
CA ILE A 253 -10.98 -7.06 14.60
C ILE A 253 -11.18 -8.09 15.72
N VAL A 254 -10.11 -8.78 16.09
CA VAL A 254 -10.09 -9.82 17.13
C VAL A 254 -9.12 -9.52 18.27
N SER A 255 -8.15 -8.61 18.07
CA SER A 255 -7.29 -8.10 19.13
C SER A 255 -6.68 -6.75 18.77
N ASN A 256 -6.02 -6.11 19.75
CA ASN A 256 -5.26 -4.88 19.57
C ASN A 256 -3.81 -5.10 19.08
N ASP A 257 -3.46 -6.32 18.68
CA ASP A 257 -2.12 -6.67 18.22
C ASP A 257 -1.84 -6.05 16.86
N CYS A 258 -0.57 -5.79 16.56
CA CYS A 258 -0.15 -5.26 15.28
C CYS A 258 1.24 -5.77 14.90
N ASP A 259 1.45 -6.07 13.62
CA ASP A 259 2.68 -6.60 12.99
C ASP A 259 3.15 -5.75 11.79
N ASN A 260 2.41 -4.69 11.50
CA ASN A 260 2.55 -3.79 10.37
C ASN A 260 2.37 -2.35 10.87
N LEU A 261 3.36 -1.51 10.58
CA LEU A 261 3.48 -0.19 11.21
C LEU A 261 2.36 0.78 10.84
N GLY A 262 1.74 0.58 9.67
CA GLY A 262 0.66 1.42 9.16
C GLY A 262 -0.76 0.87 9.39
N GLN A 263 -0.95 -0.14 10.25
CA GLN A 263 -2.25 -0.83 10.34
C GLN A 263 -3.29 -0.24 11.28
N CYS A 264 -2.86 0.50 12.32
CA CYS A 264 -3.65 0.84 13.51
C CYS A 264 -4.70 1.95 13.28
N GLY A 265 -5.33 1.98 12.11
CA GLY A 265 -6.32 2.98 11.72
C GLY A 265 -5.77 4.41 11.71
N ALA A 266 -6.62 5.34 11.28
CA ALA A 266 -6.29 6.76 11.09
C ALA A 266 -5.66 7.46 12.30
N LYS A 267 -5.98 6.95 13.48
CA LYS A 267 -5.68 7.55 14.77
C LYS A 267 -4.76 6.70 15.61
N GLY A 268 -4.23 5.60 15.11
CA GLY A 268 -3.33 4.75 15.86
C GLY A 268 -1.93 4.66 15.28
N LYS A 269 -1.03 4.15 16.11
CA LYS A 269 0.33 3.77 15.74
C LYS A 269 0.61 2.38 16.29
N CYS A 270 1.24 1.53 15.48
CA CYS A 270 1.71 0.25 15.97
C CYS A 270 2.99 0.46 16.78
N ILE A 271 2.96 0.15 18.07
CA ILE A 271 4.12 0.28 18.94
C ILE A 271 4.82 -1.08 19.01
N ILE A 272 5.97 -1.17 18.36
CA ILE A 272 6.80 -2.38 18.32
C ILE A 272 8.11 -2.10 19.04
N THR A 273 8.52 -3.00 19.95
CA THR A 273 9.85 -2.91 20.59
C THR A 273 10.92 -3.41 19.62
N ASN A 274 12.12 -2.82 19.70
CA ASN A 274 13.25 -3.22 18.85
C ASN A 274 13.49 -4.73 18.90
N GLY A 275 13.55 -5.36 17.72
CA GLY A 275 13.77 -6.80 17.55
C GLY A 275 12.50 -7.66 17.64
N GLN A 276 11.32 -7.08 17.90
CA GLN A 276 10.04 -7.79 17.82
C GLN A 276 9.40 -7.64 16.43
N SER A 277 8.63 -8.65 16.01
CA SER A 277 7.85 -8.63 14.76
C SER A 277 6.39 -8.24 14.99
N ASN A 278 5.97 -8.07 16.24
CA ASN A 278 4.63 -7.68 16.64
C ASN A 278 4.68 -6.66 17.78
N GLY A 279 3.54 -6.03 18.03
CA GLY A 279 3.33 -4.96 18.98
C GLY A 279 1.85 -4.74 19.22
N THR A 280 1.52 -3.55 19.72
CA THR A 280 0.14 -3.19 20.08
C THR A 280 -0.20 -1.81 19.55
N CYS A 281 -1.43 -1.62 19.07
CA CYS A 281 -1.88 -0.32 18.62
C CYS A 281 -2.06 0.65 19.79
N SER A 282 -1.43 1.82 19.69
CA SER A 282 -1.62 2.95 20.59
C SER A 282 -2.44 4.04 19.90
N CYS A 283 -3.56 4.42 20.52
CA CYS A 283 -4.50 5.38 19.95
C CYS A 283 -4.17 6.81 20.36
N SER A 284 -4.27 7.71 19.38
CA SER A 284 -4.20 9.15 19.56
C SER A 284 -5.49 9.65 20.23
N PRO A 285 -5.47 10.85 20.86
CA PRO A 285 -6.66 11.44 21.43
C PRO A 285 -7.85 11.46 20.45
N GLY A 286 -9.04 11.15 20.97
CA GLY A 286 -10.26 11.05 20.17
C GLY A 286 -10.60 9.64 19.67
N ALA A 287 -9.69 8.68 19.80
CA ALA A 287 -9.89 7.29 19.38
C ALA A 287 -9.58 6.30 20.51
N LYS A 288 -10.23 5.13 20.46
CA LYS A 288 -10.08 4.03 21.41
C LYS A 288 -10.41 2.68 20.78
N GLY A 289 -10.29 1.63 21.61
CA GLY A 289 -10.58 0.26 21.24
C GLY A 289 -9.51 -0.34 20.34
N ASP A 290 -9.68 -1.63 20.04
CA ASP A 290 -8.74 -2.38 19.23
C ASP A 290 -8.57 -1.74 17.85
N GLN A 291 -7.32 -1.70 17.38
CA GLN A 291 -6.95 -1.10 16.09
C GLN A 291 -7.32 0.39 15.97
N CYS A 292 -7.62 1.05 17.10
CA CYS A 292 -8.10 2.44 17.16
C CYS A 292 -9.32 2.69 16.26
N SER A 293 -10.17 1.67 16.14
CA SER A 293 -11.31 1.64 15.22
C SER A 293 -12.50 2.47 15.70
N LYS A 294 -12.57 2.81 16.99
CA LYS A 294 -13.70 3.51 17.60
C LYS A 294 -13.33 4.92 18.04
N CYS A 295 -14.26 5.85 17.95
CA CYS A 295 -14.10 7.16 18.58
C CYS A 295 -14.28 7.07 20.10
N ASP A 296 -13.63 7.99 20.81
CA ASP A 296 -13.80 8.13 22.25
C ASP A 296 -14.75 9.29 22.60
N PRO A 297 -16.01 9.03 23.02
CA PRO A 297 -17.00 10.08 23.27
C PRO A 297 -16.64 11.00 24.44
N SER A 298 -15.71 10.61 25.33
CA SER A 298 -15.20 11.48 26.38
C SER A 298 -14.14 12.48 25.91
N SER A 299 -13.64 12.34 24.69
CA SER A 299 -12.58 13.20 24.17
C SER A 299 -13.15 14.32 23.31
N SER A 300 -12.68 15.55 23.54
CA SER A 300 -12.96 16.69 22.65
C SER A 300 -12.33 16.54 21.25
N ALA A 301 -11.40 15.60 21.07
CA ALA A 301 -10.79 15.28 19.79
C ALA A 301 -11.54 14.17 19.01
N ALA A 302 -12.64 13.64 19.56
CA ALA A 302 -13.43 12.60 18.90
C ALA A 302 -13.89 13.05 17.52
N CYS A 303 -13.92 12.12 16.57
CA CYS A 303 -14.36 12.37 15.20
C CYS A 303 -13.65 13.57 14.53
N ASN A 304 -12.39 13.83 14.91
CA ASN A 304 -11.61 14.99 14.46
C ASN A 304 -12.28 16.36 14.70
N GLY A 305 -13.27 16.45 15.60
CA GLY A 305 -14.11 17.64 15.73
C GLY A 305 -15.02 17.91 14.52
N GLN A 306 -15.10 16.97 13.57
CA GLN A 306 -15.91 17.05 12.35
C GLN A 306 -17.16 16.17 12.42
N GLY A 307 -17.55 15.75 13.62
CA GLY A 307 -18.69 14.86 13.82
C GLY A 307 -19.01 14.63 15.29
N ALA A 308 -20.08 13.88 15.53
CA ALA A 308 -20.48 13.42 16.86
C ALA A 308 -20.10 11.94 17.04
N CYS A 309 -19.54 11.60 18.20
CA CYS A 309 -19.22 10.22 18.56
C CYS A 309 -20.41 9.56 19.24
N GLY A 310 -20.94 8.49 18.63
CA GLY A 310 -22.02 7.68 19.18
C GLY A 310 -21.59 6.83 20.37
N SER A 311 -22.56 6.32 21.12
CA SER A 311 -22.31 5.44 22.28
C SER A 311 -21.68 4.10 21.91
N ASP A 312 -21.85 3.66 20.66
CA ASP A 312 -21.23 2.48 20.07
C ASP A 312 -19.75 2.71 19.66
N GLY A 313 -19.29 3.96 19.72
CA GLY A 313 -17.96 4.36 19.29
C GLY A 313 -17.85 4.66 17.79
N SER A 314 -18.97 4.87 17.09
CA SER A 314 -18.99 5.27 15.68
C SER A 314 -19.18 6.77 15.50
N CYS A 315 -18.47 7.36 14.54
CA CYS A 315 -18.62 8.77 14.22
C CYS A 315 -19.75 9.04 13.23
N THR A 316 -20.57 10.05 13.51
CA THR A 316 -21.48 10.66 12.54
C THR A 316 -20.85 11.96 12.05
N CYS A 317 -20.35 11.96 10.81
CA CYS A 317 -19.61 13.07 10.24
C CYS A 317 -20.53 14.19 9.72
N THR A 318 -20.05 15.43 9.83
CA THR A 318 -20.74 16.65 9.37
C THR A 318 -20.04 17.21 8.14
N ASN A 319 -20.71 18.15 7.44
CA ASN A 319 -20.09 18.97 6.37
C ASN A 319 -19.40 18.16 5.26
N GLY A 320 -19.92 16.98 4.92
CA GLY A 320 -19.36 16.12 3.86
C GLY A 320 -18.05 15.42 4.23
N TYR A 321 -17.61 15.49 5.48
CA TYR A 321 -16.50 14.66 5.96
C TYR A 321 -16.92 13.19 6.00
N SER A 322 -15.94 12.29 5.87
CA SER A 322 -16.17 10.85 5.89
C SER A 322 -15.01 10.09 6.53
N GLY A 323 -15.14 8.76 6.60
CA GLY A 323 -14.21 7.86 7.27
C GLY A 323 -14.58 7.58 8.74
N PRO A 324 -13.98 6.55 9.35
CA PRO A 324 -14.35 6.10 10.70
C PRO A 324 -14.20 7.17 11.80
N HIS A 325 -13.33 8.16 11.54
CA HIS A 325 -13.05 9.27 12.45
C HIS A 325 -13.35 10.63 11.82
N CYS A 326 -14.07 10.70 10.70
CA CYS A 326 -14.29 11.95 9.96
C CYS A 326 -12.99 12.66 9.54
N ASP A 327 -11.95 11.88 9.23
CA ASP A 327 -10.62 12.35 8.81
C ASP A 327 -10.48 12.55 7.30
N VAL A 328 -11.49 12.16 6.52
CA VAL A 328 -11.53 12.39 5.07
C VAL A 328 -12.35 13.65 4.81
N SER A 329 -11.70 14.70 4.29
CA SER A 329 -12.37 15.94 3.92
C SER A 329 -13.25 15.74 2.68
N PRO A 330 -14.35 16.50 2.54
CA PRO A 330 -15.07 16.58 1.27
C PRO A 330 -14.11 17.05 0.18
N THR A 331 -14.06 16.35 -0.95
CA THR A 331 -13.28 16.80 -2.10
C THR A 331 -13.93 18.06 -2.66
N THR A 332 -13.23 19.21 -2.61
CA THR A 332 -13.57 20.36 -3.45
C THR A 332 -13.26 19.95 -4.88
N ASP A 333 -14.28 19.48 -5.58
CA ASP A 333 -14.23 19.09 -6.98
C ASP A 333 -13.69 20.27 -7.80
N SER A 334 -12.39 20.27 -8.07
CA SER A 334 -11.75 21.29 -8.89
C SER A 334 -11.95 20.87 -10.34
N GLY A 335 -13.04 21.35 -10.92
CA GLY A 335 -13.10 21.59 -12.37
C GLY A 335 -13.97 20.65 -13.20
N THR A 336 -15.23 20.47 -12.85
CA THR A 336 -16.26 20.60 -13.90
C THR A 336 -16.92 21.95 -13.71
N LYS A 337 -16.60 22.89 -14.60
CA LYS A 337 -17.42 24.08 -14.82
C LYS A 337 -18.85 23.57 -15.02
N LYS A 338 -19.67 23.70 -13.99
CA LYS A 338 -21.12 23.59 -14.10
C LYS A 338 -21.53 24.79 -14.94
N THR A 339 -21.53 24.62 -16.26
CA THR A 339 -22.20 25.56 -17.16
C THR A 339 -23.63 25.63 -16.66
N THR A 340 -24.00 26.81 -16.20
CA THR A 340 -25.34 27.16 -15.76
C THR A 340 -26.28 26.97 -16.94
N GLU A 341 -26.86 25.78 -17.07
CA GLU A 341 -28.11 25.64 -17.82
C GLU A 341 -29.22 26.19 -16.94
N LYS A 342 -29.60 27.41 -17.29
CA LYS A 342 -30.79 28.10 -16.82
C LYS A 342 -32.00 27.22 -17.14
N SER A 343 -32.50 26.49 -16.15
CA SER A 343 -33.82 25.85 -16.23
C SER A 343 -34.88 26.95 -16.22
N ASP A 344 -35.27 27.39 -17.42
CA ASP A 344 -36.43 28.26 -17.58
C ASP A 344 -37.69 27.46 -17.23
N SER A 345 -38.29 27.83 -16.10
CA SER A 345 -39.56 27.30 -15.63
C SER A 345 -40.68 27.85 -16.50
N THR A 346 -41.00 27.15 -17.58
CA THR A 346 -42.20 27.45 -18.36
C THR A 346 -43.36 26.63 -17.82
N SER A 347 -44.20 27.30 -17.04
CA SER A 347 -45.50 26.86 -16.54
C SER A 347 -46.41 26.47 -17.71
N ILE A 348 -46.77 25.18 -17.80
CA ILE A 348 -47.86 24.73 -18.67
C ILE A 348 -49.07 24.46 -17.78
N ARG A 349 -49.98 25.44 -17.75
CA ARG A 349 -51.34 25.26 -17.27
C ARG A 349 -52.08 24.37 -18.25
N ALA A 350 -52.58 23.24 -17.77
CA ALA A 350 -53.58 22.44 -18.45
C ALA A 350 -54.89 23.24 -18.58
N SER A 351 -55.46 23.26 -19.78
CA SER A 351 -56.84 23.71 -20.01
C SER A 351 -57.43 22.81 -21.09
N TYR A 352 -58.29 21.90 -20.64
CA TYR A 352 -59.19 21.12 -21.49
C TYR A 352 -60.25 22.06 -22.09
N ALA A 353 -60.39 22.07 -23.40
CA ALA A 353 -61.62 22.45 -24.09
C ALA A 353 -61.67 21.73 -25.44
N GLY A 354 -62.81 21.11 -25.73
CA GLY A 354 -62.99 20.10 -26.76
C GLY A 354 -62.94 20.58 -28.21
N GLY A 355 -62.88 19.60 -29.10
CA GLY A 355 -62.97 19.80 -30.55
C GLY A 355 -63.01 18.45 -31.25
N ILE A 356 -64.23 17.93 -31.45
CA ILE A 356 -64.55 16.77 -32.28
C ILE A 356 -64.16 17.08 -33.74
N VAL A 357 -63.41 16.19 -34.40
CA VAL A 357 -63.52 15.99 -35.86
C VAL A 357 -63.48 14.50 -36.16
N ILE A 358 -64.60 14.03 -36.70
CA ILE A 358 -64.84 12.71 -37.26
C ILE A 358 -64.19 12.63 -38.65
N ALA A 359 -63.50 11.54 -38.95
CA ALA A 359 -63.35 11.07 -40.33
C ALA A 359 -63.26 9.53 -40.36
N VAL A 360 -64.33 8.96 -40.88
CA VAL A 360 -64.57 7.55 -41.24
C VAL A 360 -63.76 7.22 -42.50
N PHE A 361 -63.14 6.03 -42.57
CA PHE A 361 -63.06 5.14 -43.75
C PHE A 361 -62.48 3.80 -43.25
N ALA A 362 -63.32 2.78 -43.03
CA ALA A 362 -63.76 1.76 -43.99
C ALA A 362 -62.81 0.55 -44.07
N LEU A 363 -63.28 -0.53 -43.42
CA LEU A 363 -63.03 -1.96 -43.63
C LEU A 363 -62.47 -2.36 -45.01
N ILE A 364 -61.47 -3.24 -45.02
CA ILE A 364 -61.50 -4.49 -45.80
C ILE A 364 -60.92 -5.63 -44.95
N VAL A 365 -61.70 -6.71 -44.89
CA VAL A 365 -61.42 -8.03 -44.30
C VAL A 365 -60.65 -8.88 -45.31
N VAL A 366 -59.63 -9.62 -44.87
CA VAL A 366 -59.48 -11.09 -44.81
C VAL A 366 -58.12 -11.37 -44.20
#